data_AF-A0A371K1T0-F1
#
_entry.id   AF-A0A371K1T0-F1
#
_cell.length_a   1.000
_cell.length_b   1.000
_cell.length_c   1.000
_cell.angle_alpha   90.00
_cell.angle_beta   90.00
_cell.angle_gamma   90.00
#
_symmetry.space_group_name_H-M   'P 1'
#
loop_
_entity.id
_entity.type
_entity.pdbx_description
1 polymer ?
#
loop_
_entity_poly.entity_id
_entity_poly.type
_entity_poly.pdbx_seq_one_letter_code
_entity_poly.pdbx_strand_id
1 'polypeptide(L)'
;MKPTLLALCLLSPAALACDTSHLHLSGSVNVTTCSPRQEAKDCVASTSALYEYMEAVADDDEVITIGLHASPWRMYDGEMRVLTADDLANAIKPKLDGKPQRVELIASWTGVSPAPGLPSLADRVSKALGGFPVKGEDGFLWLAKDGSRRTTRQAYTVREGAGSYSLPRGAEVFTALVAGWPAFVQDQISADEPDLLMRAAAGWDILFLCPDKALAGFELAADKGSAIAAYNAALMRLERGAKGDRAAALALLERGAALGDGKSRARLSSERARASREEKP
;
A
#
# COMPACT_ATOMS: atom_id res chain seq x y z
N MET A 1 -25.61 -24.53 -39.35
CA MET A 1 -24.54 -24.76 -38.36
C MET A 1 -23.96 -23.40 -37.99
N LYS A 2 -24.12 -22.96 -36.74
CA LYS A 2 -23.64 -21.64 -36.27
C LYS A 2 -22.16 -21.78 -35.87
N PRO A 3 -21.23 -20.95 -36.39
CA PRO A 3 -19.88 -20.93 -35.89
C PRO A 3 -19.86 -20.22 -34.53
N THR A 4 -19.63 -21.03 -33.51
CA THR A 4 -18.90 -20.78 -32.26
C THR A 4 -18.24 -19.39 -32.16
N LEU A 5 -18.94 -18.44 -31.52
CA LEU A 5 -18.33 -17.26 -30.89
C LEU A 5 -17.86 -17.69 -29.49
N LEU A 6 -16.70 -18.33 -29.44
CA LEU A 6 -16.02 -18.65 -28.19
C LEU A 6 -14.53 -18.38 -28.41
N ALA A 7 -13.91 -17.75 -27.40
CA ALA A 7 -12.49 -17.43 -27.28
C ALA A 7 -12.04 -16.08 -27.87
N LEU A 8 -11.88 -15.07 -26.99
CA LEU A 8 -10.60 -14.38 -26.78
C LEU A 8 -10.61 -13.51 -25.49
N CYS A 9 -10.95 -14.06 -24.33
CA CYS A 9 -10.72 -13.39 -23.02
C CYS A 9 -9.45 -13.89 -22.31
N LEU A 10 -8.49 -14.49 -23.04
CA LEU A 10 -7.43 -15.31 -22.44
C LEU A 10 -6.03 -14.66 -22.36
N LEU A 11 -5.85 -13.36 -22.65
CA LEU A 11 -4.49 -12.77 -22.67
C LEU A 11 -4.31 -11.44 -21.92
N SER A 12 -5.35 -10.90 -21.28
CA SER A 12 -5.19 -9.71 -20.43
C SER A 12 -5.04 -10.13 -18.97
N PRO A 13 -3.94 -9.78 -18.29
CA PRO A 13 -3.84 -10.01 -16.85
C PRO A 13 -4.90 -9.16 -16.14
N ALA A 14 -5.98 -9.81 -15.69
CA ALA A 14 -6.97 -9.19 -14.82
C ALA A 14 -6.52 -9.33 -13.36
N ALA A 15 -6.36 -8.22 -12.66
CA ALA A 15 -6.19 -8.25 -11.22
C ALA A 15 -7.56 -8.41 -10.56
N LEU A 16 -7.74 -9.51 -9.83
CA LEU A 16 -8.89 -9.75 -8.96
C LEU A 16 -8.49 -9.39 -7.53
N ALA A 17 -9.27 -8.53 -6.87
CA ALA A 17 -9.12 -8.34 -5.44
C ALA A 17 -9.43 -9.65 -4.68
N CYS A 18 -8.74 -9.92 -3.57
CA CYS A 18 -9.12 -11.03 -2.69
C CYS A 18 -10.50 -10.81 -2.05
N ASP A 19 -11.05 -11.82 -1.34
CA ASP A 19 -12.35 -11.69 -0.66
C ASP A 19 -12.35 -10.50 0.30
N THR A 20 -12.98 -9.45 -0.18
CA THR A 20 -13.11 -8.14 0.44
C THR A 20 -14.58 -7.75 0.39
N SER A 21 -15.45 -8.71 0.66
CA SER A 21 -16.91 -8.58 0.61
C SER A 21 -17.46 -7.35 1.36
N HIS A 22 -16.74 -6.84 2.36
CA HIS A 22 -17.08 -5.61 3.10
C HIS A 22 -16.70 -4.29 2.41
N LEU A 23 -15.79 -4.28 1.42
CA LEU A 23 -15.38 -3.05 0.70
C LEU A 23 -16.33 -2.69 -0.45
N HIS A 24 -17.32 -3.56 -0.75
CA HIS A 24 -18.31 -3.36 -1.82
C HIS A 24 -17.69 -3.06 -3.18
N LEU A 25 -16.70 -3.87 -3.60
CA LEU A 25 -16.07 -3.75 -4.91
C LEU A 25 -17.04 -4.20 -6.02
N SER A 26 -17.08 -3.47 -7.14
CA SER A 26 -17.92 -3.83 -8.28
C SER A 26 -17.36 -3.32 -9.61
N GLY A 27 -17.75 -3.96 -10.70
CA GLY A 27 -17.35 -3.54 -12.05
C GLY A 27 -15.85 -3.66 -12.33
N SER A 28 -15.44 -3.11 -13.45
CA SER A 28 -14.07 -3.18 -13.97
C SER A 28 -13.61 -1.82 -14.47
N VAL A 29 -12.32 -1.52 -14.32
CA VAL A 29 -11.70 -0.34 -14.92
C VAL A 29 -10.54 -0.76 -15.81
N ASN A 30 -10.49 -0.17 -17.01
CA ASN A 30 -9.35 -0.27 -17.92
C ASN A 30 -8.35 0.82 -17.56
N VAL A 31 -7.13 0.44 -17.21
CA VAL A 31 -6.03 1.36 -16.94
C VAL A 31 -5.27 1.58 -18.23
N THR A 32 -5.23 2.83 -18.70
CA THR A 32 -4.45 3.21 -19.87
C THR A 32 -2.96 3.00 -19.59
N THR A 33 -2.30 2.25 -20.47
CA THR A 33 -0.86 2.01 -20.45
C THR A 33 -0.24 2.40 -21.78
N CYS A 34 1.08 2.58 -21.79
CA CYS A 34 1.88 2.71 -23.01
C CYS A 34 3.19 1.93 -22.84
N SER A 35 3.87 1.66 -23.95
CA SER A 35 5.17 0.98 -23.95
C SER A 35 6.29 1.98 -24.23
N PRO A 36 7.21 2.24 -23.28
CA PRO A 36 8.35 3.14 -23.51
C PRO A 36 9.25 2.69 -24.67
N ARG A 37 9.23 1.40 -25.02
CA ARG A 37 10.00 0.86 -26.16
C ARG A 37 9.39 1.22 -27.52
N GLN A 38 8.08 1.42 -27.58
CA GLN A 38 7.34 1.71 -28.81
C GLN A 38 7.01 3.20 -28.94
N GLU A 39 6.78 3.89 -27.82
CA GLU A 39 6.19 5.24 -27.77
C GLU A 39 6.99 6.19 -26.86
N ALA A 40 8.31 6.16 -26.94
CA ALA A 40 9.21 6.79 -25.97
C ALA A 40 8.96 8.29 -25.68
N LYS A 41 8.44 9.07 -26.63
CA LYS A 41 8.21 10.52 -26.46
C LYS A 41 6.93 10.84 -25.66
N ASP A 42 5.91 10.03 -25.86
CA ASP A 42 4.56 10.24 -25.31
C ASP A 42 4.25 9.30 -24.14
N CYS A 43 5.20 8.43 -23.78
CA CYS A 43 5.08 7.48 -22.68
C CYS A 43 5.94 7.91 -21.48
N VAL A 44 5.35 8.02 -20.30
CA VAL A 44 6.05 8.39 -19.06
C VAL A 44 6.01 7.27 -18.04
N ALA A 45 7.08 7.13 -17.26
CA ALA A 45 7.11 6.20 -16.13
C ALA A 45 6.11 6.64 -15.05
N SER A 46 5.34 5.69 -14.51
CA SER A 46 4.26 6.02 -13.59
C SER A 46 4.74 6.61 -12.25
N THR A 47 5.95 6.27 -11.82
CA THR A 47 6.56 6.86 -10.61
C THR A 47 6.90 8.33 -10.79
N SER A 48 7.43 8.71 -11.96
CA SER A 48 7.71 10.12 -12.29
C SER A 48 6.41 10.92 -12.42
N ALA A 49 5.40 10.36 -13.08
CA ALA A 49 4.09 11.00 -13.19
C ALA A 49 3.42 11.15 -11.82
N LEU A 50 3.47 10.13 -10.96
CA LEU A 50 2.94 10.22 -9.59
C LEU A 50 3.60 11.35 -8.81
N TYR A 51 4.93 11.47 -8.89
CA TYR A 51 5.66 12.55 -8.23
C TYR A 51 5.25 13.93 -8.78
N GLU A 52 5.30 14.13 -10.10
CA GLU A 52 4.92 15.40 -10.75
C GLU A 52 3.49 15.82 -10.39
N TYR A 53 2.56 14.87 -10.39
CA TYR A 53 1.15 15.17 -10.17
C TYR A 53 0.86 15.42 -8.69
N MET A 54 1.62 14.81 -7.77
CA MET A 54 1.53 15.11 -6.35
C MET A 54 2.04 16.51 -6.02
N GLU A 55 3.11 16.96 -6.68
CA GLU A 55 3.61 18.34 -6.56
C GLU A 55 2.60 19.37 -7.14
N ALA A 56 1.69 18.95 -8.02
CA ALA A 56 0.63 19.80 -8.55
C ALA A 56 -0.60 19.91 -7.64
N VAL A 57 -0.69 19.12 -6.55
CA VAL A 57 -1.77 19.25 -5.57
C VAL A 57 -1.64 20.62 -4.90
N ALA A 58 -2.69 21.43 -4.99
CA ALA A 58 -2.67 22.78 -4.44
C ALA A 58 -2.36 22.78 -2.93
N ASP A 59 -1.40 23.59 -2.53
CA ASP A 59 -1.11 23.88 -1.14
C ASP A 59 -2.27 24.67 -0.50
N ASP A 60 -2.58 24.35 0.74
CA ASP A 60 -3.54 25.05 1.57
C ASP A 60 -2.97 25.17 2.99
N ASP A 61 -2.78 26.39 3.47
CA ASP A 61 -2.24 26.69 4.81
C ASP A 61 -3.10 26.05 5.93
N GLU A 62 -4.37 25.73 5.66
CA GLU A 62 -5.29 25.09 6.61
C GLU A 62 -5.27 23.54 6.52
N VAL A 63 -4.54 22.96 5.55
CA VAL A 63 -4.54 21.51 5.29
C VAL A 63 -3.11 20.98 5.16
N ILE A 64 -2.75 20.04 6.03
CA ILE A 64 -1.53 19.25 5.81
C ILE A 64 -1.85 18.10 4.88
N THR A 65 -1.31 18.16 3.67
CA THR A 65 -1.43 17.10 2.66
C THR A 65 -0.30 16.09 2.78
N ILE A 66 -0.63 14.79 2.74
CA ILE A 66 0.35 13.69 2.81
C ILE A 66 0.05 12.67 1.72
N GLY A 67 0.92 12.58 0.71
CA GLY A 67 0.90 11.53 -0.29
C GLY A 67 1.60 10.26 0.21
N LEU A 68 0.93 9.11 0.10
CA LEU A 68 1.49 7.80 0.47
C LEU A 68 0.82 6.67 -0.32
N HIS A 69 1.34 5.45 -0.21
CA HIS A 69 0.65 4.27 -0.72
C HIS A 69 -0.11 3.59 0.42
N ALA A 70 -1.31 3.06 0.15
CA ALA A 70 -2.11 2.40 1.17
C ALA A 70 -3.05 1.33 0.61
N SER A 71 -3.40 0.43 1.51
CA SER A 71 -4.57 -0.45 1.47
C SER A 71 -5.54 -0.01 2.58
N PRO A 72 -6.75 -0.59 2.72
CA PRO A 72 -7.61 -0.34 3.88
C PRO A 72 -6.95 -0.67 5.23
N TRP A 73 -5.97 -1.59 5.23
CA TRP A 73 -5.34 -2.07 6.45
C TRP A 73 -4.08 -1.28 6.82
N ARG A 74 -3.31 -0.80 5.82
CA ARG A 74 -1.94 -0.29 6.05
C ARG A 74 -1.57 0.88 5.16
N MET A 75 -0.72 1.74 5.70
CA MET A 75 -0.03 2.82 4.99
C MET A 75 1.42 2.42 4.77
N TYR A 76 2.02 2.89 3.68
CA TYR A 76 3.37 2.55 3.26
C TYR A 76 4.17 3.81 2.94
N ASP A 77 5.44 3.85 3.34
CA ASP A 77 6.38 4.88 2.90
C ASP A 77 6.96 4.57 1.51
N GLY A 78 7.89 5.42 1.03
CA GLY A 78 8.52 5.27 -0.29
C GLY A 78 9.36 3.99 -0.45
N GLU A 79 9.78 3.36 0.65
CA GLU A 79 10.49 2.08 0.65
C GLU A 79 9.54 0.88 0.78
N MET A 80 8.21 1.12 0.73
CA MET A 80 7.18 0.13 0.99
C MET A 80 7.25 -0.46 2.40
N ARG A 81 7.77 0.28 3.38
CA ARG A 81 7.66 -0.10 4.78
C ARG A 81 6.31 0.34 5.32
N VAL A 82 5.67 -0.55 6.08
CA VAL A 82 4.41 -0.23 6.76
C VAL A 82 4.65 0.90 7.78
N LEU A 83 3.85 1.95 7.67
CA LEU A 83 3.76 3.05 8.63
C LEU A 83 2.59 2.77 9.58
N THR A 84 2.87 2.73 10.88
CA THR A 84 1.79 2.70 11.87
C THR A 84 1.11 4.07 11.98
N ALA A 85 -0.11 4.11 12.51
CA ALA A 85 -0.79 5.39 12.77
C ALA A 85 0.05 6.29 13.71
N ASP A 86 0.76 5.71 14.68
CA ASP A 86 1.66 6.44 15.58
C ASP A 86 2.91 6.96 14.86
N ASP A 87 3.51 6.18 13.94
CA ASP A 87 4.63 6.65 13.11
C ASP A 87 4.24 7.93 12.36
N LEU A 88 3.08 7.87 11.69
CA LEU A 88 2.60 8.99 10.88
C LEU A 88 2.19 10.18 11.76
N ALA A 89 1.45 9.94 12.84
CA ALA A 89 1.06 10.98 13.79
C ALA A 89 2.28 11.70 14.38
N ASN A 90 3.33 10.98 14.75
CA ASN A 90 4.55 11.58 15.29
C ASN A 90 5.32 12.41 14.25
N ALA A 91 5.28 12.04 12.98
CA ALA A 91 5.85 12.84 11.89
C ALA A 91 5.05 14.13 11.61
N ILE A 92 3.74 14.11 11.87
CA ILE A 92 2.83 15.24 11.63
C ILE A 92 2.79 16.21 12.81
N LYS A 93 2.78 15.73 14.06
CA LYS A 93 2.61 16.55 15.27
C LYS A 93 3.43 17.85 15.28
N PRO A 94 4.73 17.87 14.93
CA PRO A 94 5.51 19.11 14.93
C PRO A 94 5.05 20.17 13.92
N LYS A 95 4.20 19.78 12.96
CA LYS A 95 3.64 20.64 11.92
C LYS A 95 2.21 21.13 12.26
N LEU A 96 1.62 20.65 13.35
CA LEU A 96 0.26 21.02 13.76
C LEU A 96 0.20 22.35 14.53
N ASP A 97 1.34 22.92 14.88
CA ASP A 97 1.39 24.21 15.57
C ASP A 97 1.00 25.34 14.60
N GLY A 98 -0.12 26.00 14.85
CA GLY A 98 -0.55 27.20 14.10
C GLY A 98 -1.84 27.01 13.30
N LYS A 99 -1.76 27.24 11.98
CA LYS A 99 -2.90 27.39 11.06
C LYS A 99 -3.61 26.10 10.63
N PRO A 100 -2.97 24.91 10.54
CA PRO A 100 -3.65 23.72 10.01
C PRO A 100 -4.89 23.34 10.82
N GLN A 101 -5.98 23.05 10.13
CA GLN A 101 -7.26 22.62 10.71
C GLN A 101 -7.52 21.13 10.49
N ARG A 102 -6.89 20.52 9.48
CA ARG A 102 -7.00 19.09 9.18
C ARG A 102 -5.77 18.52 8.48
N VAL A 103 -5.66 17.20 8.50
CA VAL A 103 -4.73 16.43 7.66
C VAL A 103 -5.52 15.74 6.55
N GLU A 104 -5.00 15.74 5.33
CA GLU A 104 -5.52 14.93 4.21
C GLU A 104 -4.50 13.86 3.80
N LEU A 105 -4.92 12.60 3.89
CA LEU A 105 -4.17 11.44 3.40
C LEU A 105 -4.55 11.21 1.93
N ILE A 106 -3.65 11.55 1.02
CA ILE A 106 -3.79 11.30 -0.42
C ILE A 106 -3.25 9.89 -0.70
N ALA A 107 -4.08 8.89 -0.44
CA ALA A 107 -3.76 7.49 -0.64
C ALA A 107 -5.01 6.62 -0.70
N SER A 108 -4.98 5.60 -1.57
CA SER A 108 -6.10 4.67 -1.77
C SER A 108 -6.60 4.08 -0.45
N TRP A 109 -7.92 3.99 -0.29
CA TRP A 109 -8.61 3.28 0.81
C TRP A 109 -8.41 3.81 2.24
N THR A 110 -7.69 4.92 2.43
CA THR A 110 -7.38 5.43 3.79
C THR A 110 -8.60 5.91 4.57
N GLY A 111 -9.68 6.32 3.89
CA GLY A 111 -10.94 6.74 4.51
C GLY A 111 -11.94 5.61 4.76
N VAL A 112 -11.57 4.35 4.45
CA VAL A 112 -12.50 3.20 4.52
C VAL A 112 -12.12 2.27 5.66
N SER A 113 -13.13 1.74 6.34
CA SER A 113 -12.96 0.72 7.35
C SER A 113 -12.52 -0.62 6.73
N PRO A 114 -11.43 -1.24 7.21
CA PRO A 114 -10.92 -2.51 6.66
C PRO A 114 -11.68 -3.76 7.11
N ALA A 115 -12.64 -3.63 8.03
CA ALA A 115 -13.54 -4.69 8.47
C ALA A 115 -14.60 -4.09 9.41
N PRO A 116 -15.80 -4.69 9.52
CA PRO A 116 -16.81 -4.25 10.47
C PRO A 116 -16.25 -4.05 11.89
N GLY A 117 -16.47 -2.87 12.46
CA GLY A 117 -16.01 -2.52 13.80
C GLY A 117 -14.54 -2.07 13.91
N LEU A 118 -13.77 -2.10 12.82
CA LEU A 118 -12.42 -1.53 12.80
C LEU A 118 -12.44 -0.08 12.26
N PRO A 119 -11.75 0.87 12.89
CA PRO A 119 -11.64 2.24 12.37
C PRO A 119 -10.84 2.27 11.06
N SER A 120 -11.16 3.24 10.20
CA SER A 120 -10.36 3.53 8.99
C SER A 120 -8.94 3.96 9.36
N LEU A 121 -8.03 3.98 8.38
CA LEU A 121 -6.67 4.49 8.63
C LEU A 121 -6.68 5.96 9.03
N ALA A 122 -7.52 6.79 8.39
CA ALA A 122 -7.71 8.18 8.75
C ALA A 122 -8.16 8.34 10.21
N ASP A 123 -9.14 7.54 10.66
CA ASP A 123 -9.61 7.56 12.06
C ASP A 123 -8.51 7.13 13.05
N ARG A 124 -7.72 6.11 12.69
CA ARG A 124 -6.59 5.65 13.51
C ARG A 124 -5.53 6.73 13.67
N VAL A 125 -5.20 7.45 12.59
CA VAL A 125 -4.25 8.57 12.62
C VAL A 125 -4.83 9.73 13.41
N SER A 126 -6.11 10.07 13.21
CA SER A 126 -6.80 11.10 13.99
C SER A 126 -6.73 10.82 15.50
N LYS A 127 -7.00 9.58 15.90
CA LYS A 127 -6.85 9.13 17.29
C LYS A 127 -5.42 9.29 17.80
N ALA A 128 -4.41 8.89 17.03
CA ALA A 128 -3.00 9.03 17.39
C ALA A 128 -2.52 10.50 17.47
N LEU A 129 -3.25 11.42 16.81
CA LEU A 129 -3.11 12.87 16.91
C LEU A 129 -3.99 13.51 18.00
N GLY A 130 -4.62 12.72 18.88
CA GLY A 130 -5.45 13.25 19.97
C GLY A 130 -6.82 13.74 19.49
N GLY A 131 -7.35 13.21 18.40
CA GLY A 131 -8.64 13.58 17.82
C GLY A 131 -8.55 14.70 16.78
N PHE A 132 -7.35 15.12 16.38
CA PHE A 132 -7.18 16.11 15.31
C PHE A 132 -7.82 15.60 14.00
N PRO A 133 -8.54 16.44 13.23
CA PRO A 133 -9.25 15.99 12.04
C PRO A 133 -8.31 15.40 10.98
N VAL A 134 -8.62 14.19 10.52
CA VAL A 134 -7.90 13.52 9.42
C VAL A 134 -8.92 12.99 8.41
N LYS A 135 -8.71 13.29 7.13
CA LYS A 135 -9.51 12.78 6.02
C LYS A 135 -8.66 11.84 5.17
N GLY A 136 -9.27 10.76 4.70
CA GLY A 136 -8.66 9.83 3.75
C GLY A 136 -9.55 9.60 2.53
N GLU A 137 -9.01 8.89 1.54
CA GLU A 137 -9.71 8.58 0.29
C GLU A 137 -10.60 7.35 0.41
N ASP A 138 -11.74 7.39 -0.27
CA ASP A 138 -12.68 6.27 -0.38
C ASP A 138 -12.49 5.53 -1.72
N GLY A 139 -11.60 4.53 -1.70
CA GLY A 139 -11.37 3.64 -2.83
C GLY A 139 -9.98 3.79 -3.45
N PHE A 140 -9.84 3.22 -4.64
CA PHE A 140 -8.64 3.30 -5.46
C PHE A 140 -8.45 4.71 -6.01
N LEU A 141 -7.34 5.36 -5.64
CA LEU A 141 -7.03 6.74 -6.00
C LEU A 141 -6.47 6.85 -7.42
N TRP A 142 -7.03 7.79 -8.17
CA TRP A 142 -6.55 8.31 -9.44
C TRP A 142 -6.13 9.76 -9.26
N LEU A 143 -4.97 10.11 -9.84
CA LEU A 143 -4.42 11.45 -9.77
C LEU A 143 -4.25 12.00 -11.18
N ALA A 144 -4.84 13.15 -11.45
CA ALA A 144 -4.69 13.86 -12.72
C ALA A 144 -3.46 14.78 -12.67
N LYS A 145 -3.02 15.24 -13.86
CA LYS A 145 -1.83 16.07 -14.01
C LYS A 145 -1.90 17.40 -13.25
N ASP A 146 -3.10 17.93 -13.08
CA ASP A 146 -3.36 19.18 -12.35
C ASP A 146 -3.49 18.98 -10.83
N GLY A 147 -3.16 17.79 -10.32
CA GLY A 147 -3.30 17.45 -8.90
C GLY A 147 -4.74 17.11 -8.48
N SER A 148 -5.72 17.17 -9.40
CA SER A 148 -7.09 16.75 -9.08
C SER A 148 -7.18 15.25 -8.87
N ARG A 149 -8.12 14.86 -8.00
CA ARG A 149 -8.25 13.50 -7.47
C ARG A 149 -9.64 12.95 -7.75
N ARG A 150 -9.71 11.66 -8.04
CA ARG A 150 -10.95 10.89 -7.98
C ARG A 150 -10.67 9.48 -7.49
N THR A 151 -11.70 8.80 -7.00
CA THR A 151 -11.58 7.41 -6.58
C THR A 151 -12.49 6.48 -7.38
N THR A 152 -12.14 5.20 -7.38
CA THR A 152 -12.98 4.12 -7.92
C THR A 152 -13.05 2.95 -6.94
N ARG A 153 -14.10 2.13 -7.02
CA ARG A 153 -14.24 0.89 -6.24
C ARG A 153 -14.39 -0.32 -7.16
N GLN A 154 -13.45 -0.48 -8.08
CA GLN A 154 -13.46 -1.55 -9.07
C GLN A 154 -13.12 -2.91 -8.45
N ALA A 155 -13.84 -3.96 -8.86
CA ALA A 155 -13.48 -5.33 -8.52
C ALA A 155 -12.37 -5.88 -9.42
N TYR A 156 -12.31 -5.39 -10.66
CA TYR A 156 -11.34 -5.81 -11.66
C TYR A 156 -10.54 -4.61 -12.19
N THR A 157 -9.22 -4.74 -12.18
CA THR A 157 -8.34 -3.82 -12.91
C THR A 157 -7.79 -4.54 -14.13
N VAL A 158 -8.08 -3.98 -15.31
CA VAL A 158 -7.64 -4.51 -16.60
C VAL A 158 -6.59 -3.57 -17.18
N ARG A 159 -5.48 -4.12 -17.66
CA ARG A 159 -4.46 -3.36 -18.38
C ARG A 159 -3.75 -4.22 -19.39
N GLU A 160 -3.06 -3.58 -20.33
CA GLU A 160 -2.15 -4.26 -21.24
C GLU A 160 -0.81 -4.54 -20.54
N GLY A 161 -0.38 -5.80 -20.57
CA GLY A 161 0.91 -6.23 -20.02
C GLY A 161 0.96 -6.44 -18.50
N ALA A 162 2.00 -7.12 -18.05
CA ALA A 162 2.25 -7.46 -16.63
C ALA A 162 3.46 -6.73 -16.02
N GLY A 163 4.28 -6.04 -16.83
CA GLY A 163 5.53 -5.40 -16.38
C GLY A 163 5.36 -4.02 -15.74
N SER A 164 6.45 -3.25 -15.72
CA SER A 164 6.46 -1.90 -15.16
C SER A 164 5.34 -1.03 -15.73
N TYR A 165 4.74 -0.21 -14.87
CA TYR A 165 3.65 0.66 -15.28
C TYR A 165 4.19 1.96 -15.91
N SER A 166 3.73 2.24 -17.13
CA SER A 166 3.93 3.51 -17.82
C SER A 166 2.61 3.91 -18.46
N LEU A 167 2.40 5.21 -18.63
CA LEU A 167 1.15 5.79 -19.10
C LEU A 167 1.39 6.91 -20.12
N PRO A 168 0.44 7.17 -21.04
CA PRO A 168 0.53 8.31 -21.93
C PRO A 168 0.68 9.61 -21.14
N ARG A 169 1.48 10.54 -21.65
CA ARG A 169 1.72 11.84 -21.04
C ARG A 169 0.38 12.57 -20.83
N GLY A 170 0.14 13.04 -19.60
CA GLY A 170 -1.08 13.77 -19.25
C GLY A 170 -2.28 12.89 -18.91
N ALA A 171 -2.20 11.57 -19.10
CA ALA A 171 -3.21 10.66 -18.57
C ALA A 171 -3.18 10.63 -17.04
N GLU A 172 -4.31 10.30 -16.41
CA GLU A 172 -4.39 10.10 -14.97
C GLU A 172 -3.56 8.89 -14.52
N VAL A 173 -2.86 9.05 -13.39
CA VAL A 173 -2.08 7.98 -12.77
C VAL A 173 -2.98 7.15 -11.87
N PHE A 174 -3.05 5.84 -12.12
CA PHE A 174 -3.66 4.93 -11.17
C PHE A 174 -2.66 4.57 -10.06
N THR A 175 -2.79 5.23 -8.91
CA THR A 175 -1.76 5.26 -7.86
C THR A 175 -1.43 3.89 -7.25
N ALA A 176 -2.44 3.03 -7.06
CA ALA A 176 -2.23 1.68 -6.52
C ALA A 176 -1.40 0.79 -7.45
N LEU A 177 -1.52 0.97 -8.77
CA LEU A 177 -0.73 0.22 -9.75
C LEU A 177 0.75 0.64 -9.77
N VAL A 178 1.06 1.88 -9.41
CA VAL A 178 2.45 2.37 -9.32
C VAL A 178 3.27 1.52 -8.36
N ALA A 179 2.72 1.23 -7.17
CA ALA A 179 3.35 0.34 -6.20
C ALA A 179 3.03 -1.14 -6.48
N GLY A 180 1.88 -1.43 -7.07
CA GLY A 180 1.32 -2.78 -7.17
C GLY A 180 1.79 -3.62 -8.36
N TRP A 181 2.38 -3.02 -9.39
CA TRP A 181 2.75 -3.77 -10.61
C TRP A 181 3.68 -4.98 -10.36
N PRO A 182 4.62 -5.00 -9.39
CA PRO A 182 5.52 -6.15 -9.20
C PRO A 182 4.78 -7.44 -8.83
N ALA A 183 3.59 -7.35 -8.21
CA ALA A 183 2.77 -8.53 -7.89
C ALA A 183 2.31 -9.31 -9.15
N PHE A 184 2.21 -8.66 -10.31
CA PHE A 184 1.86 -9.36 -11.57
C PHE A 184 2.97 -10.27 -12.10
N VAL A 185 4.22 -10.01 -11.72
CA VAL A 185 5.39 -10.74 -12.20
C VAL A 185 6.13 -11.45 -11.08
N GLN A 186 5.47 -11.65 -9.92
CA GLN A 186 6.12 -12.22 -8.75
C GLN A 186 6.80 -13.57 -9.04
N ASP A 187 6.15 -14.42 -9.86
CA ASP A 187 6.68 -15.74 -10.21
C ASP A 187 7.93 -15.69 -11.10
N GLN A 188 8.30 -14.50 -11.61
CA GLN A 188 9.49 -14.25 -12.42
C GLN A 188 10.60 -13.57 -11.61
N ILE A 189 10.32 -13.12 -10.38
CA ILE A 189 11.31 -12.46 -9.52
C ILE A 189 12.26 -13.52 -8.96
N SER A 190 13.56 -13.28 -9.08
CA SER A 190 14.55 -14.22 -8.58
C SER A 190 14.64 -14.21 -7.06
N ALA A 191 15.01 -15.35 -6.48
CA ALA A 191 15.10 -15.51 -5.03
C ALA A 191 16.23 -14.68 -4.38
N ASP A 192 17.18 -14.20 -5.19
CA ASP A 192 18.26 -13.27 -4.79
C ASP A 192 17.87 -11.80 -4.94
N GLU A 193 16.61 -11.50 -5.26
CA GLU A 193 16.06 -10.14 -5.32
C GLU A 193 15.04 -9.88 -4.18
N PRO A 194 15.48 -9.93 -2.91
CA PRO A 194 14.58 -9.85 -1.75
C PRO A 194 13.78 -8.54 -1.70
N ASP A 195 14.32 -7.44 -2.20
CA ASP A 195 13.62 -6.16 -2.25
C ASP A 195 12.51 -6.13 -3.32
N LEU A 196 12.71 -6.82 -4.45
CA LEU A 196 11.67 -6.91 -5.48
C LEU A 196 10.55 -7.85 -5.02
N LEU A 197 10.89 -8.94 -4.32
CA LEU A 197 9.90 -9.80 -3.64
C LEU A 197 9.09 -9.02 -2.60
N MET A 198 9.75 -8.17 -1.80
CA MET A 198 9.10 -7.29 -0.83
C MET A 198 8.13 -6.32 -1.50
N ARG A 199 8.53 -5.70 -2.63
CA ARG A 199 7.64 -4.82 -3.40
C ARG A 199 6.45 -5.55 -4.00
N ALA A 200 6.63 -6.79 -4.48
CA ALA A 200 5.53 -7.64 -4.93
C ALA A 200 4.55 -7.95 -3.78
N ALA A 201 5.06 -8.26 -2.59
CA ALA A 201 4.25 -8.46 -1.40
C ALA A 201 3.42 -7.21 -1.03
N ALA A 202 4.03 -6.01 -1.07
CA ALA A 202 3.31 -4.76 -0.87
C ALA A 202 2.23 -4.56 -1.96
N GLY A 203 2.52 -4.94 -3.21
CA GLY A 203 1.56 -4.89 -4.29
C GLY A 203 0.32 -5.76 -4.08
N TRP A 204 0.48 -6.95 -3.48
CA TRP A 204 -0.66 -7.77 -3.08
C TRP A 204 -1.55 -7.07 -2.05
N ASP A 205 -1.00 -6.28 -1.13
CA ASP A 205 -1.81 -5.53 -0.16
C ASP A 205 -2.47 -4.29 -0.79
N ILE A 206 -1.70 -3.50 -1.56
CA ILE A 206 -2.11 -2.17 -2.05
C ILE A 206 -3.06 -2.27 -3.24
N LEU A 207 -2.73 -3.10 -4.24
CA LEU A 207 -3.49 -3.18 -5.49
C LEU A 207 -4.52 -4.31 -5.48
N PHE A 208 -4.12 -5.48 -4.99
CA PHE A 208 -4.98 -6.68 -5.00
C PHE A 208 -5.77 -6.84 -3.70
N LEU A 209 -5.56 -6.01 -2.69
CA LEU A 209 -6.29 -6.04 -1.42
C LEU A 209 -6.28 -7.46 -0.79
N CYS A 210 -5.13 -8.12 -0.85
CA CYS A 210 -4.90 -9.51 -0.45
C CYS A 210 -3.93 -9.60 0.73
N PRO A 211 -4.37 -9.33 1.97
CA PRO A 211 -3.47 -9.29 3.14
C PRO A 211 -2.77 -10.63 3.41
N ASP A 212 -3.40 -11.77 3.16
CA ASP A 212 -2.75 -13.07 3.37
C ASP A 212 -1.63 -13.35 2.36
N LYS A 213 -1.83 -12.98 1.09
CA LYS A 213 -0.78 -13.09 0.07
C LYS A 213 0.36 -12.12 0.33
N ALA A 214 0.03 -10.89 0.77
CA ALA A 214 1.02 -9.92 1.18
C ALA A 214 1.87 -10.45 2.34
N LEU A 215 1.25 -11.03 3.38
CA LEU A 215 1.97 -11.61 4.51
C LEU A 215 2.92 -12.72 4.06
N ALA A 216 2.41 -13.68 3.27
CA ALA A 216 3.24 -14.76 2.74
C ALA A 216 4.42 -14.24 1.89
N GLY A 217 4.18 -13.23 1.05
CA GLY A 217 5.21 -12.58 0.24
C GLY A 217 6.26 -11.86 1.09
N PHE A 218 5.85 -11.14 2.14
CA PHE A 218 6.80 -10.48 3.04
C PHE A 218 7.62 -11.49 3.85
N GLU A 219 7.03 -12.60 4.29
CA GLU A 219 7.78 -13.67 4.97
C GLU A 219 8.80 -14.31 4.05
N LEU A 220 8.43 -14.59 2.79
CA LEU A 220 9.36 -15.06 1.77
C LEU A 220 10.51 -14.07 1.55
N ALA A 221 10.21 -12.78 1.34
CA ALA A 221 11.23 -11.75 1.14
C ALA A 221 12.14 -11.59 2.38
N ALA A 222 11.57 -11.73 3.58
CA ALA A 222 12.33 -11.72 4.83
C ALA A 222 13.28 -12.92 4.94
N ASP A 223 12.84 -14.12 4.54
CA ASP A 223 13.70 -15.32 4.46
C ASP A 223 14.85 -15.15 3.46
N LYS A 224 14.67 -14.29 2.44
CA LYS A 224 15.70 -13.94 1.45
C LYS A 224 16.56 -12.74 1.84
N GLY A 225 16.34 -12.14 3.01
CA GLY A 225 17.20 -11.10 3.55
C GLY A 225 16.67 -9.67 3.45
N SER A 226 15.40 -9.46 3.08
CA SER A 226 14.80 -8.12 3.16
C SER A 226 14.43 -7.77 4.60
N ALA A 227 15.15 -6.83 5.20
CA ALA A 227 14.89 -6.38 6.56
C ALA A 227 13.55 -5.62 6.69
N ILE A 228 13.17 -4.87 5.65
CA ILE A 228 11.86 -4.20 5.56
C ILE A 228 10.74 -5.23 5.52
N ALA A 229 10.89 -6.29 4.72
CA ALA A 229 9.89 -7.34 4.66
C ALA A 229 9.71 -8.05 6.01
N ALA A 230 10.80 -8.30 6.74
CA ALA A 230 10.74 -8.88 8.07
C ALA A 230 9.95 -8.00 9.04
N TYR A 231 10.19 -6.68 9.01
CA TYR A 231 9.43 -5.70 9.78
C TYR A 231 7.93 -5.72 9.40
N ASN A 232 7.62 -5.65 8.11
CA ASN A 232 6.25 -5.61 7.61
C ASN A 232 5.47 -6.88 8.00
N ALA A 233 6.05 -8.07 7.76
CA ALA A 233 5.45 -9.34 8.15
C ALA A 233 5.19 -9.42 9.66
N ALA A 234 6.13 -8.93 10.48
CA ALA A 234 5.94 -8.90 11.92
C ALA A 234 4.76 -8.02 12.34
N LEU A 235 4.60 -6.83 11.75
CA LEU A 235 3.45 -5.97 12.04
C LEU A 235 2.13 -6.64 11.64
N MET A 236 2.08 -7.28 10.47
CA MET A 236 0.90 -8.00 10.00
C MET A 236 0.50 -9.14 10.94
N ARG A 237 1.49 -9.92 11.42
CA ARG A 237 1.28 -10.98 12.42
C ARG A 237 0.72 -10.40 13.74
N LEU A 238 1.32 -9.32 14.24
CA LEU A 238 0.87 -8.67 15.49
C LEU A 238 -0.56 -8.11 15.36
N GLU A 239 -0.90 -7.54 14.21
CA GLU A 239 -2.24 -7.00 13.95
C GLU A 239 -3.29 -8.10 13.82
N ARG A 240 -2.94 -9.24 13.21
CA ARG A 240 -3.82 -10.41 13.11
C ARG A 240 -4.08 -11.08 14.46
N GLY A 241 -3.06 -11.17 15.32
CA GLY A 241 -3.20 -11.62 16.71
C GLY A 241 -3.64 -13.08 16.89
N ALA A 242 -3.45 -13.96 15.89
CA ALA A 242 -3.80 -15.36 16.03
C ALA A 242 -2.83 -16.11 16.97
N LYS A 243 -3.22 -17.31 17.42
CA LYS A 243 -2.35 -18.15 18.27
C LYS A 243 -0.99 -18.38 17.57
N GLY A 244 0.08 -17.99 18.25
CA GLY A 244 1.45 -18.12 17.74
C GLY A 244 1.96 -16.92 16.95
N ASP A 245 1.11 -15.98 16.53
CA ASP A 245 1.54 -14.83 15.72
C ASP A 245 2.50 -13.93 16.46
N ARG A 246 2.31 -13.72 17.77
CA ARG A 246 3.25 -12.92 18.56
C ARG A 246 4.65 -13.53 18.54
N ALA A 247 4.78 -14.84 18.72
CA ALA A 247 6.08 -15.51 18.69
C ALA A 247 6.73 -15.41 17.30
N ALA A 248 5.96 -15.63 16.23
CA ALA A 248 6.44 -15.47 14.86
C ALA A 248 6.88 -14.03 14.56
N ALA A 249 6.11 -13.04 15.02
CA ALA A 249 6.44 -11.62 14.86
C ALA A 249 7.76 -11.25 15.56
N LEU A 250 7.98 -11.75 16.78
CA LEU A 250 9.24 -11.50 17.48
C LEU A 250 10.45 -12.08 16.72
N ALA A 251 10.32 -13.29 16.17
CA ALA A 251 11.37 -13.90 15.35
C ALA A 251 11.66 -13.10 14.07
N LEU A 252 10.61 -12.58 13.42
CA LEU A 252 10.74 -11.71 12.25
C LEU A 252 11.43 -10.38 12.61
N LEU A 253 11.06 -9.75 13.73
CA LEU A 253 11.72 -8.52 14.20
C LEU A 253 13.18 -8.75 14.60
N GLU A 254 13.49 -9.90 15.21
CA GLU A 254 14.88 -10.32 15.49
C GLU A 254 15.69 -10.45 14.20
N ARG A 255 15.12 -11.08 13.16
CA ARG A 255 15.76 -11.17 11.85
C ARG A 255 15.99 -9.78 11.24
N GLY A 256 14.98 -8.92 11.21
CA GLY A 256 15.13 -7.55 10.71
C GLY A 256 16.22 -6.78 11.46
N ALA A 257 16.24 -6.89 12.79
CA ALA A 257 17.26 -6.24 13.62
C ALA A 257 18.68 -6.78 13.37
N ALA A 258 18.83 -8.09 13.09
CA ALA A 258 20.09 -8.73 12.74
C ALA A 258 20.61 -8.28 11.36
N LEU A 259 19.70 -7.94 10.45
CA LEU A 259 20.01 -7.29 9.16
C LEU A 259 20.26 -5.78 9.28
N GLY A 260 20.31 -5.24 10.50
CA GLY A 260 20.61 -3.84 10.77
C GLY A 260 19.39 -2.91 10.83
N ASP A 261 18.16 -3.42 10.72
CA ASP A 261 16.95 -2.58 10.70
C ASP A 261 16.64 -1.98 12.07
N GLY A 262 16.79 -0.66 12.18
CA GLY A 262 16.53 0.10 13.40
C GLY A 262 15.06 0.04 13.83
N LYS A 263 14.11 0.08 12.88
CA LYS A 263 12.67 0.00 13.20
C LYS A 263 12.29 -1.37 13.77
N SER A 264 12.83 -2.46 13.20
CA SER A 264 12.67 -3.81 13.76
C SER A 264 13.23 -3.90 15.17
N ARG A 265 14.44 -3.37 15.41
CA ARG A 265 15.06 -3.36 16.75
C ARG A 265 14.22 -2.58 17.76
N ALA A 266 13.74 -1.40 17.41
CA ALA A 266 12.90 -0.58 18.27
C ALA A 266 11.57 -1.28 18.59
N ARG A 267 10.92 -1.87 17.58
CA ARG A 267 9.66 -2.59 17.77
C ARG A 267 9.85 -3.84 18.61
N LEU A 268 10.92 -4.62 18.39
CA LEU A 268 11.26 -5.79 19.20
C LEU A 268 11.38 -5.47 20.69
N SER A 269 12.12 -4.40 21.01
CA SER A 269 12.28 -3.94 22.39
C SER A 269 10.94 -3.55 23.04
N SER A 270 10.08 -2.84 22.31
CA SER A 270 8.74 -2.48 22.78
C SER A 270 7.86 -3.70 23.07
N GLU A 271 7.84 -4.67 22.15
CA GLU A 271 7.03 -5.89 22.29
C GLU A 271 7.49 -6.78 23.43
N ARG A 272 8.81 -6.86 23.69
CA ARG A 272 9.36 -7.58 24.86
C ARG A 272 9.03 -6.86 26.17
N ALA A 273 9.15 -5.55 26.22
CA ALA A 273 8.79 -4.76 27.39
C ALA A 273 7.29 -4.83 27.73
N ARG A 274 6.41 -5.03 26.74
CA ARG A 274 4.97 -5.26 26.97
C ARG A 274 4.72 -6.57 27.71
N ALA A 275 5.33 -7.68 27.28
CA ALA A 275 5.17 -8.97 27.96
C ALA A 275 5.63 -8.93 29.43
N SER A 276 6.75 -8.28 29.71
CA SER A 276 7.24 -8.15 31.10
C SER A 276 6.32 -7.35 32.02
N ARG A 277 5.40 -6.54 31.47
CA ARG A 277 4.37 -5.82 32.23
C ARG A 277 3.09 -6.65 32.40
N GLU A 278 2.74 -7.47 31.42
CA GLU A 278 1.58 -8.38 31.50
C GLU A 278 1.84 -9.56 32.45
N GLU A 279 3.11 -9.92 32.69
CA GLU A 279 3.52 -10.99 33.63
C GLU A 279 3.67 -10.53 35.08
N LYS A 280 3.56 -9.22 35.36
CA LYS A 280 3.58 -8.68 36.74
C LYS A 280 2.13 -8.34 37.16
N PRO A 281 1.49 -9.18 38.01
CA PRO A 281 0.16 -8.89 38.55
C PRO A 281 0.15 -7.67 39.47
#